data_AF-A0A8J9SYM9-F1
#
_entry.id   AF-A0A8J9SYM9-F1
#
_cell.length_a   1.000
_cell.length_b   1.000
_cell.length_c   1.000
_cell.angle_alpha   90.00
_cell.angle_beta   90.00
_cell.angle_gamma   90.00
#
_symmetry.space_group_name_H-M   'P 1'
#
loop_
_entity.id
_entity.type
_entity.pdbx_description
1 polymer ?
#
loop_
_entity_poly.entity_id
_entity_poly.type
_entity_poly.pdbx_seq_one_letter_code
_entity_poly.pdbx_strand_id
1 'polypeptide(L)'
;PKPVPRLSIEACLDSWASETTIDGLQWSHLGNAKHSATQKTRLTNFPRYIVLQAQRYTLGPDWSPIKLEVSLDVPDEMDLSKYKFLGPLPSDRVVPAESADTEAKTADGPTTPAVDEAALAQLMDMGFSLNSCKRALTAVGGNNIEAAMGWVFEHNTDSDFNDPLPDVGTDVSPEIGKAVAESAVQSLADSLGCFSVDQVRVALEETNGAPDRAADWLFSHMDDLEGAISALKKNKAPVEPVGSEESVSLEDGPGFYRLTGLISHIGKNTGSGHYVAHLKKGDKWIIFNDEKVAVSEHPPKEHAYLYLLQRTDTIDSPHESY
;
A
#
# COMPACT_ATOMS: atom_id res chain seq x y z
N PRO A 1 -27.30 7.67 33.06
CA PRO A 1 -26.66 7.11 31.84
C PRO A 1 -26.16 8.24 30.95
N LYS A 2 -24.88 8.20 30.52
CA LYS A 2 -24.43 9.14 29.49
C LYS A 2 -25.23 8.87 28.21
N PRO A 3 -25.74 9.89 27.51
CA PRO A 3 -26.46 9.67 26.26
C PRO A 3 -25.52 9.06 25.23
N VAL A 4 -25.95 8.01 24.55
CA VAL A 4 -25.20 7.40 23.45
C VAL A 4 -25.25 8.38 22.27
N PRO A 5 -24.10 8.86 21.76
CA PRO A 5 -24.07 9.72 20.58
C PRO A 5 -24.71 9.01 19.38
N ARG A 6 -25.50 9.75 18.61
CA ARG A 6 -26.08 9.30 17.34
C ARG A 6 -25.40 10.04 16.18
N LEU A 7 -24.91 9.29 15.21
CA LEU A 7 -24.28 9.79 13.99
C LEU A 7 -24.97 9.17 12.77
N SER A 8 -25.03 9.88 11.65
CA SER A 8 -25.43 9.28 10.38
C SER A 8 -24.22 8.66 9.66
N ILE A 9 -24.44 7.59 8.90
CA ILE A 9 -23.40 7.02 8.04
C ILE A 9 -22.89 8.05 7.01
N GLU A 10 -23.76 8.94 6.55
CA GLU A 10 -23.39 10.01 5.61
C GLU A 10 -22.34 10.94 6.20
N ALA A 11 -22.50 11.36 7.47
CA ALA A 11 -21.50 12.20 8.13
C ALA A 11 -20.15 11.49 8.28
N CYS A 12 -20.15 10.17 8.55
CA CYS A 12 -18.93 9.38 8.59
C CYS A 12 -18.24 9.29 7.23
N LEU A 13 -19.02 9.06 6.16
CA LEU A 13 -18.49 8.99 4.80
C LEU A 13 -18.03 10.35 4.28
N ASP A 14 -18.71 11.44 4.64
CA ASP A 14 -18.28 12.81 4.32
C ASP A 14 -16.97 13.15 5.04
N SER A 15 -16.80 12.72 6.30
CA SER A 15 -15.53 12.84 7.02
C SER A 15 -14.43 12.01 6.37
N TRP A 16 -14.72 10.79 5.91
CA TRP A 16 -13.77 9.94 5.20
C TRP A 16 -13.32 10.55 3.86
N ALA A 17 -14.24 11.17 3.14
CA ALA A 17 -13.98 11.85 1.87
C ALA A 17 -13.49 13.31 2.03
N SER A 18 -13.32 13.79 3.26
CA SER A 18 -12.91 15.16 3.52
C SER A 18 -11.45 15.41 3.11
N GLU A 19 -11.12 16.69 2.92
CA GLU A 19 -9.78 17.13 2.60
C GLU A 19 -8.89 17.06 3.84
N THR A 20 -7.75 16.39 3.74
CA THR A 20 -6.73 16.37 4.80
C THR A 20 -5.43 17.00 4.31
N THR A 21 -4.77 17.75 5.19
CA THR A 21 -3.45 18.34 4.91
C THR A 21 -2.35 17.43 5.44
N ILE A 22 -1.34 17.18 4.61
CA ILE A 22 -0.14 16.44 4.95
C ILE A 22 1.03 17.43 4.90
N ASP A 23 1.63 17.69 6.05
CA ASP A 23 2.76 18.60 6.15
C ASP A 23 4.08 17.89 5.87
N GLY A 24 5.05 18.65 5.36
CA GLY A 24 6.44 18.18 5.20
C GLY A 24 6.67 17.18 4.07
N LEU A 25 5.75 17.09 3.11
CA LEU A 25 5.91 16.22 1.94
C LEU A 25 7.03 16.76 1.04
N GLN A 26 7.95 15.89 0.64
CA GLN A 26 9.02 16.24 -0.30
C GLN A 26 8.52 16.11 -1.73
N TRP A 27 8.76 17.13 -2.54
CA TRP A 27 8.32 17.17 -3.93
C TRP A 27 9.54 17.15 -4.86
N SER A 28 9.78 16.01 -5.51
CA SER A 28 10.91 15.81 -6.44
C SER A 28 10.92 16.83 -7.59
N HIS A 29 9.76 17.10 -8.19
CA HIS A 29 9.61 18.10 -9.25
C HIS A 29 9.90 19.55 -8.81
N LEU A 30 10.04 19.82 -7.51
CA LEU A 30 10.44 21.11 -6.93
C LEU A 30 11.85 21.07 -6.35
N GLY A 31 12.71 20.14 -6.80
CA GLY A 31 14.07 19.99 -6.29
C GLY A 31 14.10 19.47 -4.86
N ASN A 32 13.23 18.51 -4.53
CA ASN A 32 13.09 17.90 -3.20
C ASN A 32 12.69 18.87 -2.07
N ALA A 33 12.10 20.01 -2.43
CA ALA A 33 11.57 20.99 -1.47
C ALA A 33 10.42 20.38 -0.64
N LYS A 34 10.35 20.76 0.64
CA LYS A 34 9.29 20.35 1.56
C LYS A 34 8.13 21.33 1.50
N HIS A 35 6.96 20.86 1.10
CA HIS A 35 5.72 21.63 1.10
C HIS A 35 4.55 20.78 1.59
N SER A 36 3.50 21.43 2.08
CA SER A 36 2.27 20.73 2.44
C SER A 36 1.53 20.24 1.19
N ALA A 37 0.87 19.10 1.33
CA ALA A 37 0.02 18.50 0.32
C ALA A 37 -1.41 18.42 0.85
N THR A 38 -2.37 18.45 -0.07
CA THR A 38 -3.77 18.11 0.21
C THR A 38 -4.05 16.70 -0.27
N GLN A 39 -4.64 15.85 0.57
CA GLN A 39 -5.15 14.54 0.20
C GLN A 39 -6.68 14.49 0.24
N LYS A 40 -7.28 13.83 -0.76
CA LYS A 40 -8.70 13.49 -0.83
C LYS A 40 -8.85 12.04 -1.27
N THR A 41 -9.62 11.26 -0.54
CA THR A 41 -9.94 9.87 -0.91
C THR A 41 -11.28 9.80 -1.64
N ARG A 42 -11.36 9.08 -2.75
CA ARG A 42 -12.56 8.91 -3.58
C ARG A 42 -12.64 7.48 -4.12
N LEU A 43 -13.82 7.07 -4.58
CA LEU A 43 -14.06 5.77 -5.19
C LEU A 43 -13.85 5.87 -6.71
N THR A 44 -12.97 5.05 -7.28
CA THR A 44 -12.73 5.01 -8.73
C THR A 44 -13.81 4.20 -9.46
N ASN A 45 -14.23 3.08 -8.86
CA ASN A 45 -15.28 2.20 -9.35
C ASN A 45 -16.31 1.86 -8.26
N PHE A 46 -17.43 1.29 -8.68
CA PHE A 46 -18.51 0.81 -7.84
C PHE A 46 -18.72 -0.71 -8.05
N PRO A 47 -18.12 -1.58 -7.23
CA PRO A 47 -18.25 -3.03 -7.35
C PRO A 47 -19.65 -3.52 -6.99
N ARG A 48 -20.00 -4.78 -7.34
CA ARG A 48 -21.31 -5.38 -6.98
C ARG A 48 -21.59 -5.35 -5.48
N TYR A 49 -20.56 -5.60 -4.67
CA TYR A 49 -20.66 -5.59 -3.23
C TYR A 49 -19.61 -4.66 -2.64
N ILE A 50 -20.04 -3.77 -1.75
CA ILE A 50 -19.16 -2.94 -0.94
C ILE A 50 -19.31 -3.38 0.52
N VAL A 51 -18.17 -3.55 1.19
CA VAL A 51 -18.11 -3.77 2.64
C VAL A 51 -17.68 -2.47 3.30
N LEU A 52 -18.54 -1.93 4.17
CA LEU A 52 -18.19 -0.78 5.01
C LEU A 52 -17.84 -1.26 6.41
N GLN A 53 -16.64 -0.93 6.88
CA GLN A 53 -16.21 -1.18 8.25
C GLN A 53 -16.42 0.09 9.09
N ALA A 54 -17.28 0.01 10.10
CA ALA A 54 -17.38 1.07 11.09
C ALA A 54 -16.18 0.98 12.05
N GLN A 55 -15.29 1.97 12.01
CA GLN A 55 -14.11 2.09 12.88
C GLN A 55 -14.51 2.46 14.31
N ARG A 56 -15.14 1.51 15.01
CA ARG A 56 -15.70 1.66 16.36
C ARG A 56 -14.67 1.42 17.47
N TYR A 57 -13.39 1.45 17.16
CA TYR A 57 -12.32 1.23 18.13
C TYR A 57 -11.32 2.39 18.04
N THR A 58 -10.85 2.86 19.19
CA THR A 58 -9.82 3.88 19.27
C THR A 58 -8.90 3.60 20.47
N LEU A 59 -7.82 4.35 20.58
CA LEU A 59 -6.89 4.26 21.71
C LEU A 59 -7.31 5.25 22.79
N GLY A 60 -7.44 4.75 24.02
CA GLY A 60 -7.68 5.57 25.20
C GLY A 60 -6.43 6.36 25.62
N PRO A 61 -6.55 7.23 26.65
CA PRO A 61 -5.44 8.02 27.17
C PRO A 61 -4.25 7.20 27.68
N ASP A 62 -4.51 5.95 28.07
CA ASP A 62 -3.53 4.97 28.54
C ASP A 62 -3.06 4.01 27.44
N TRP A 63 -3.34 4.32 26.17
CA TRP A 63 -3.09 3.47 25.00
C TRP A 63 -3.84 2.13 25.02
N SER A 64 -4.82 1.97 25.92
CA SER A 64 -5.69 0.80 25.90
C SER A 64 -6.70 0.91 24.74
N PRO A 65 -6.96 -0.18 24.00
CA PRO A 65 -7.98 -0.16 22.96
C PRO A 65 -9.38 -0.10 23.59
N ILE A 66 -10.12 0.96 23.27
CA ILE A 66 -11.49 1.18 23.74
C ILE A 66 -12.49 1.05 22.59
N LYS A 67 -13.65 0.46 22.87
CA LYS A 67 -14.78 0.38 21.94
C LYS A 67 -15.66 1.61 22.09
N LEU A 68 -15.92 2.31 21.00
CA LEU A 68 -16.78 3.49 20.94
C LEU A 68 -18.25 3.07 21.03
N GLU A 69 -18.91 3.49 22.10
CA GLU A 69 -20.37 3.35 22.27
C GLU A 69 -21.08 4.45 21.47
N VAL A 70 -21.35 4.19 20.19
CA VAL A 70 -22.04 5.11 19.27
C VAL A 70 -23.15 4.37 18.54
N SER A 71 -24.30 5.02 18.33
CA SER A 71 -25.37 4.54 17.45
C SER A 71 -25.21 5.19 16.08
N LEU A 72 -25.11 4.37 15.04
CA LEU A 72 -24.91 4.81 13.66
C LEU A 72 -26.20 4.61 12.86
N ASP A 73 -26.83 5.69 12.44
CA ASP A 73 -28.00 5.62 11.58
C ASP A 73 -27.56 5.25 10.16
N VAL A 74 -27.99 4.05 9.72
CA VAL A 74 -27.65 3.48 8.41
C VAL A 74 -28.95 3.18 7.66
N PRO A 75 -29.24 3.89 6.56
CA PRO A 75 -30.42 3.65 5.75
C PRO A 75 -30.30 2.32 4.98
N ASP A 76 -31.44 1.78 4.54
CA ASP A 76 -31.45 0.56 3.72
C ASP A 76 -30.97 0.79 2.29
N GLU A 77 -31.07 2.02 1.80
CA GLU A 77 -30.60 2.44 0.48
C GLU A 77 -29.62 3.58 0.63
N MET A 78 -28.53 3.53 -0.13
CA MET A 78 -27.43 4.49 -0.06
C MET A 78 -26.99 4.89 -1.46
N ASP A 79 -26.84 6.20 -1.68
CA ASP A 79 -26.20 6.75 -2.87
C ASP A 79 -24.76 7.13 -2.56
N LEU A 80 -23.82 6.37 -3.13
CA LEU A 80 -22.38 6.61 -3.02
C LEU A 80 -21.82 7.38 -4.21
N SER A 81 -22.66 7.76 -5.18
CA SER A 81 -22.24 8.45 -6.41
C SER A 81 -21.49 9.75 -6.13
N LYS A 82 -21.82 10.44 -5.04
CA LYS A 82 -21.14 11.68 -4.60
C LYS A 82 -19.67 11.49 -4.23
N TYR A 83 -19.22 10.25 -4.00
CA TYR A 83 -17.83 9.92 -3.69
C TYR A 83 -17.05 9.41 -4.90
N LYS A 84 -17.65 9.35 -6.09
CA LYS A 84 -16.95 8.91 -7.30
C LYS A 84 -15.84 9.89 -7.67
N PHE A 85 -14.67 9.36 -7.99
CA PHE A 85 -13.58 10.11 -8.61
C PHE A 85 -13.89 10.27 -10.10
N LEU A 86 -13.94 11.52 -10.57
CA LEU A 86 -14.23 11.83 -11.97
C LEU A 86 -12.96 11.95 -12.83
N GLY A 87 -11.79 11.63 -12.27
CA GLY A 87 -10.51 11.88 -12.91
C GLY A 87 -9.98 13.30 -12.66
N PRO A 88 -8.77 13.59 -13.13
CA PRO A 88 -8.22 14.94 -13.13
C PRO A 88 -9.05 15.86 -14.04
N LEU A 89 -9.23 17.12 -13.63
CA LEU A 89 -9.88 18.11 -14.47
C LEU A 89 -8.95 18.54 -15.62
N PRO A 90 -9.48 19.01 -16.76
CA PRO A 90 -8.65 19.50 -17.87
C PRO A 90 -7.72 20.68 -17.49
N SER A 91 -8.02 21.38 -16.40
CA SER A 91 -7.21 22.47 -15.85
C SER A 91 -6.06 21.99 -14.95
N ASP A 92 -6.07 20.73 -14.53
CA ASP A 92 -5.16 20.23 -13.53
C ASP A 92 -3.79 19.93 -14.15
N ARG A 93 -2.73 20.39 -13.48
CA ARG A 93 -1.35 20.04 -13.84
C ARG A 93 -0.95 18.84 -13.00
N VAL A 94 -1.00 17.66 -13.61
CA VAL A 94 -0.60 16.42 -12.95
C VAL A 94 0.91 16.46 -12.69
N VAL A 95 1.29 16.20 -11.45
CA VAL A 95 2.71 16.01 -11.09
C VAL A 95 3.19 14.73 -11.79
N PRO A 96 4.26 14.78 -12.60
CA PRO A 96 4.78 13.60 -13.26
C PRO A 96 5.06 12.49 -12.25
N ALA A 97 4.68 11.25 -12.58
CA ALA A 97 5.15 10.10 -11.82
C ALA A 97 6.68 10.14 -11.80
N GLU A 98 7.27 9.89 -10.63
CA GLU A 98 8.71 9.68 -10.55
C GLU A 98 9.06 8.48 -11.41
N SER A 99 9.49 8.70 -12.65
CA SER A 99 10.43 7.77 -13.22
C SER A 99 11.63 7.81 -12.29
N ALA A 100 12.01 6.66 -11.75
CA ALA A 100 13.27 6.45 -11.05
C ALA A 100 14.50 6.93 -11.88
N ASP A 101 14.30 7.37 -13.12
CA ASP A 101 15.27 7.91 -14.06
C ASP A 101 15.32 9.45 -14.13
N THR A 102 14.76 10.18 -13.15
CA THR A 102 14.85 11.65 -13.09
C THR A 102 15.70 12.16 -11.93
N GLU A 103 16.79 11.46 -11.64
CA GLU A 103 18.03 12.18 -11.34
C GLU A 103 18.41 12.96 -12.59
N ALA A 104 18.13 14.26 -12.57
CA ALA A 104 18.46 15.16 -13.64
C ALA A 104 19.95 15.02 -13.99
N LYS A 105 20.17 14.57 -15.23
CA LYS A 105 21.33 14.80 -16.06
C LYS A 105 21.97 16.17 -15.81
N THR A 106 22.96 16.19 -14.92
CA THR A 106 24.21 16.91 -15.10
C THR A 106 25.36 15.99 -14.71
N ALA A 107 25.40 14.81 -15.33
CA ALA A 107 26.60 13.98 -15.38
C ALA A 107 27.10 14.03 -16.82
N ASP A 108 27.75 15.14 -17.16
CA ASP A 108 28.91 15.03 -18.03
C ASP A 108 29.91 14.23 -17.18
N GLY A 109 30.00 12.94 -17.47
CA GLY A 109 30.68 12.01 -16.57
C GLY A 109 32.15 12.37 -16.41
N PRO A 110 32.69 12.28 -15.19
CA PRO A 110 34.04 11.84 -15.03
C PRO A 110 34.00 10.43 -14.43
N THR A 111 34.64 9.50 -15.12
CA THR A 111 35.33 8.35 -14.55
C THR A 111 35.51 8.47 -13.03
N THR A 112 34.86 7.58 -12.27
CA THR A 112 35.04 7.43 -10.82
C THR A 112 36.53 7.47 -10.49
N PRO A 113 37.03 8.51 -9.82
CA PRO A 113 38.40 8.53 -9.34
C PRO A 113 38.50 7.49 -8.22
N ALA A 114 39.48 6.60 -8.31
CA ALA A 114 39.79 5.69 -7.21
C ALA A 114 40.05 6.53 -5.95
N VAL A 115 39.26 6.30 -4.90
CA VAL A 115 39.40 6.97 -3.60
C VAL A 115 40.75 6.57 -3.01
N ASP A 116 41.59 7.56 -2.66
CA ASP A 116 42.86 7.30 -1.99
C ASP A 116 42.62 6.80 -0.56
N GLU A 117 43.06 5.58 -0.28
CA GLU A 117 42.93 4.94 1.04
C GLU A 117 43.67 5.73 2.14
N ALA A 118 44.73 6.47 1.79
CA ALA A 118 45.45 7.31 2.75
C ALA A 118 44.64 8.55 3.16
N ALA A 119 43.95 9.18 2.22
CA ALA A 119 43.03 10.29 2.47
C ALA A 119 41.79 9.83 3.25
N LEU A 120 41.27 8.64 2.94
CA LEU A 120 40.16 8.02 3.65
C LEU A 120 40.50 7.75 5.12
N ALA A 121 41.69 7.17 5.38
CA ALA A 121 42.15 6.88 6.72
C ALA A 121 42.31 8.15 7.58
N GLN A 122 42.80 9.25 7.00
CA GLN A 122 42.93 10.53 7.72
C GLN A 122 41.58 11.15 8.08
N LEU A 123 40.59 11.13 7.18
CA LEU A 123 39.24 11.62 7.49
C LEU A 123 38.55 10.76 8.56
N MET A 124 38.78 9.45 8.56
CA MET A 124 38.29 8.56 9.60
C MET A 124 38.95 8.82 10.96
N ASP A 125 40.26 9.12 10.98
CA ASP A 125 40.99 9.48 12.21
C ASP A 125 40.49 10.80 12.83
N MET A 126 39.91 11.67 12.00
CA MET A 126 39.22 12.90 12.45
C MET A 126 37.83 12.65 13.05
N GLY A 127 37.33 11.41 13.02
CA GLY A 127 36.09 10.99 13.67
C GLY A 127 34.86 10.91 12.74
N PHE A 128 35.03 11.04 11.42
CA PHE A 128 33.94 10.90 10.46
C PHE A 128 33.70 9.41 10.09
N SER A 129 32.46 9.07 9.75
CA SER A 129 32.09 7.68 9.41
C SER A 129 32.69 7.28 8.06
N LEU A 130 33.02 5.99 7.90
CA LEU A 130 33.57 5.45 6.64
C LEU A 130 32.73 5.85 5.41
N ASN A 131 31.41 5.80 5.54
CA ASN A 131 30.47 6.11 4.46
C ASN A 131 30.51 7.59 4.09
N SER A 132 30.53 8.48 5.10
CA SER A 132 30.65 9.91 4.89
C SER A 132 31.98 10.32 4.25
N CYS A 133 33.09 9.72 4.67
CA CYS A 133 34.40 9.97 4.10
C CYS A 133 34.48 9.50 2.64
N LYS A 134 33.91 8.33 2.32
CA LYS A 134 33.83 7.83 0.94
C LYS A 134 32.96 8.74 0.07
N ARG A 135 31.80 9.19 0.57
CA ARG A 135 30.93 10.16 -0.12
C ARG A 135 31.65 11.46 -0.44
N ALA A 136 32.28 12.05 0.58
CA ALA A 136 33.00 13.30 0.46
C ALA A 136 34.18 13.21 -0.51
N LEU A 137 35.02 12.16 -0.40
CA LEU A 137 36.16 11.96 -1.29
C LEU A 137 35.71 11.70 -2.73
N THR A 138 34.63 10.95 -2.94
CA THR A 138 34.08 10.71 -4.28
C THR A 138 33.55 12.01 -4.90
N ALA A 139 32.92 12.88 -4.11
CA ALA A 139 32.40 14.16 -4.58
C ALA A 139 33.50 15.17 -4.98
N VAL A 140 34.67 15.11 -4.34
CA VAL A 140 35.75 16.10 -4.57
C VAL A 140 36.92 15.61 -5.44
N GLY A 141 36.80 14.43 -6.04
CA GLY A 141 37.82 13.91 -6.98
C GLY A 141 38.85 12.94 -6.40
N GLY A 142 38.57 12.33 -5.24
CA GLY A 142 39.25 11.12 -4.74
C GLY A 142 40.58 11.31 -3.99
N ASN A 143 41.21 12.48 -4.04
CA ASN A 143 42.56 12.70 -3.46
C ASN A 143 42.74 14.05 -2.73
N ASN A 144 41.66 14.81 -2.49
CA ASN A 144 41.76 16.13 -1.85
C ASN A 144 41.03 16.16 -0.51
N ILE A 145 41.80 16.06 0.58
CA ILE A 145 41.30 15.99 1.96
C ILE A 145 40.65 17.31 2.40
N GLU A 146 41.23 18.45 2.02
CA GLU A 146 40.73 19.77 2.42
C GLU A 146 39.40 20.09 1.74
N ALA A 147 39.26 19.74 0.46
CA ALA A 147 38.00 19.83 -0.26
C ALA A 147 36.95 18.85 0.31
N ALA A 148 37.34 17.62 0.63
CA ALA A 148 36.45 16.62 1.22
C ALA A 148 35.93 17.06 2.59
N MET A 149 36.78 17.71 3.39
CA MET A 149 36.39 18.28 4.68
C MET A 149 35.37 19.42 4.52
N GLY A 150 35.54 20.30 3.53
CA GLY A 150 34.55 21.33 3.19
C GLY A 150 33.19 20.71 2.81
N TRP A 151 33.21 19.66 1.98
CA TRP A 151 32.01 18.94 1.58
C TRP A 151 31.30 18.27 2.77
N VAL A 152 32.05 17.66 3.69
CA VAL A 152 31.50 17.09 4.94
C VAL A 152 30.82 18.16 5.79
N PHE A 153 31.40 19.35 5.93
CA PHE A 153 30.76 20.40 6.73
C PHE A 153 29.46 20.91 6.13
N GLU A 154 29.34 20.92 4.81
CA GLU A 154 28.14 21.35 4.11
C GLU A 154 27.02 20.29 4.15
N HIS A 155 27.37 19.00 4.19
CA HIS A 155 26.42 17.89 4.02
C HIS A 155 26.24 17.00 5.27
N ASN A 156 26.91 17.28 6.41
CA ASN A 156 26.79 16.45 7.62
C ASN A 156 25.39 16.43 8.26
N THR A 157 24.54 17.40 7.91
CA THR A 157 23.15 17.47 8.41
C THR A 157 22.16 16.68 7.56
N ASP A 158 22.62 16.11 6.44
CA ASP A 158 21.76 15.36 5.53
C ASP A 158 21.45 13.98 6.12
N SER A 159 20.20 13.54 5.97
CA SER A 159 19.72 12.29 6.58
C SER A 159 20.42 11.05 6.03
N ASP A 160 20.92 11.11 4.80
CA ASP A 160 21.60 10.04 4.08
C ASP A 160 23.13 10.14 4.18
N PHE A 161 23.66 11.14 4.91
CA PHE A 161 25.09 11.42 4.99
C PHE A 161 25.93 10.22 5.49
N ASN A 162 25.34 9.40 6.37
CA ASN A 162 25.98 8.21 6.92
C ASN A 162 25.49 6.90 6.28
N ASP A 163 24.57 6.98 5.32
CA ASP A 163 24.01 5.80 4.70
C ASP A 163 25.07 5.10 3.83
N PRO A 164 25.04 3.75 3.78
CA PRO A 164 25.95 3.00 2.92
C PRO A 164 25.76 3.46 1.47
N LEU A 165 26.88 3.81 0.82
CA LEU A 165 26.88 4.04 -0.61
C LEU A 165 26.46 2.76 -1.34
N PRO A 166 25.68 2.84 -2.43
CA PRO A 166 25.47 1.69 -3.30
C PRO A 166 26.84 1.20 -3.80
N ASP A 167 27.24 0.00 -3.38
CA ASP A 167 28.54 -0.59 -3.74
C ASP A 167 28.61 -0.81 -5.25
N VAL A 168 29.39 0.02 -5.94
CA VAL A 168 29.87 -0.29 -7.29
C VAL A 168 31.12 -1.17 -7.14
N GLY A 169 30.90 -2.47 -7.03
CA GLY A 169 31.85 -3.50 -7.42
C GLY A 169 33.15 -3.59 -6.61
N THR A 170 33.09 -4.29 -5.48
CA THR A 170 34.10 -5.31 -5.17
C THR A 170 33.38 -6.60 -4.81
N ASP A 171 33.45 -7.56 -5.73
CA ASP A 171 33.07 -8.95 -5.55
C ASP A 171 33.74 -9.54 -4.30
N VAL A 172 33.02 -9.50 -3.19
CA VAL A 172 32.98 -10.60 -2.24
C VAL A 172 31.60 -11.19 -2.35
N SER A 173 31.47 -12.15 -3.26
CA SER A 173 30.22 -12.88 -3.50
C SER A 173 29.63 -13.37 -2.17
N PRO A 174 28.43 -12.91 -1.75
CA PRO A 174 27.52 -13.85 -1.11
C PRO A 174 27.14 -14.85 -2.20
N GLU A 175 27.06 -16.14 -1.89
CA GLU A 175 26.70 -17.17 -2.86
C GLU A 175 25.29 -16.94 -3.45
N ILE A 176 25.22 -16.16 -4.54
CA ILE A 176 24.07 -16.06 -5.44
C ILE A 176 24.20 -17.26 -6.38
N GLY A 177 23.63 -18.39 -5.96
CA GLY A 177 23.80 -19.63 -6.69
C GLY A 177 23.08 -20.86 -6.15
N LYS A 178 22.04 -20.72 -5.32
CA LYS A 178 21.07 -21.81 -5.21
C LYS A 178 20.05 -21.62 -6.31
N ALA A 179 20.20 -22.39 -7.38
CA ALA A 179 19.10 -22.67 -8.29
C ALA A 179 17.87 -23.01 -7.43
N VAL A 180 16.77 -22.28 -7.63
CA VAL A 180 15.52 -22.54 -6.93
C VAL A 180 15.17 -24.02 -7.14
N ALA A 181 14.93 -24.74 -6.06
CA ALA A 181 14.59 -26.15 -6.17
C ALA A 181 13.24 -26.27 -6.91
N GLU A 182 13.24 -26.95 -8.05
CA GLU A 182 12.03 -27.17 -8.86
C GLU A 182 10.89 -27.82 -8.05
N SER A 183 11.22 -28.62 -7.03
CA SER A 183 10.24 -29.16 -6.08
C SER A 183 9.56 -28.10 -5.23
N ALA A 184 10.27 -27.02 -4.85
CA ALA A 184 9.70 -25.89 -4.12
C ALA A 184 8.81 -25.03 -5.02
N VAL A 185 9.20 -24.85 -6.29
CA VAL A 185 8.36 -24.17 -7.30
C VAL A 185 7.04 -24.92 -7.49
N GLN A 186 7.10 -26.24 -7.71
CA GLN A 186 5.90 -27.05 -7.92
C GLN A 186 5.02 -27.10 -6.67
N SER A 187 5.61 -27.29 -5.49
CA SER A 187 4.86 -27.34 -4.23
C SER A 187 4.16 -26.02 -3.93
N LEU A 188 4.80 -24.89 -4.21
CA LEU A 188 4.21 -23.57 -3.98
C LEU A 188 3.15 -23.24 -5.03
N ALA A 189 3.38 -23.59 -6.30
CA ALA A 189 2.37 -23.46 -7.37
C ALA A 189 1.12 -24.29 -7.08
N ASP A 190 1.28 -25.55 -6.65
CA ASP A 190 0.18 -26.44 -6.27
C ASP A 190 -0.56 -25.94 -5.02
N SER A 191 0.18 -25.35 -4.06
CA SER A 191 -0.40 -24.84 -2.81
C SER A 191 -1.19 -23.54 -3.00
N LEU A 192 -0.70 -22.64 -3.87
CA LEU A 192 -1.36 -21.36 -4.14
C LEU A 192 -2.47 -21.48 -5.19
N GLY A 193 -2.30 -22.36 -6.18
CA GLY A 193 -3.33 -22.74 -7.16
C GLY A 193 -3.74 -21.67 -8.17
N CYS A 194 -3.41 -20.40 -7.93
CA CYS A 194 -3.74 -19.25 -8.79
C CYS A 194 -2.56 -18.68 -9.59
N PHE A 195 -1.34 -19.19 -9.38
CA PHE A 195 -0.13 -18.70 -10.04
C PHE A 195 0.53 -19.79 -10.89
N SER A 196 1.12 -19.41 -12.03
CA SER A 196 1.84 -20.33 -12.89
C SER A 196 3.20 -20.72 -12.32
N VAL A 197 3.72 -21.88 -12.74
CA VAL A 197 5.06 -22.37 -12.33
C VAL A 197 6.15 -21.32 -12.63
N ASP A 198 6.01 -20.58 -13.73
CA ASP A 198 6.98 -19.55 -14.13
C ASP A 198 6.88 -18.30 -13.25
N GLN A 199 5.67 -17.88 -12.87
CA GLN A 199 5.46 -16.77 -11.92
C GLN A 199 6.03 -17.10 -10.55
N VAL A 200 5.76 -18.32 -10.06
CA VAL A 200 6.26 -18.82 -8.77
C VAL A 200 7.78 -18.95 -8.77
N ARG A 201 8.37 -19.38 -9.90
CA ARG A 201 9.83 -19.45 -10.05
C ARG A 201 10.48 -18.08 -9.93
N VAL A 202 9.95 -17.07 -10.62
CA VAL A 202 10.46 -15.69 -10.55
C VAL A 202 10.33 -15.12 -9.13
N ALA A 203 9.20 -15.35 -8.46
CA ALA A 203 9.01 -14.90 -7.08
C ALA A 203 9.98 -15.59 -6.10
N LEU A 204 10.27 -16.87 -6.30
CA LEU A 204 11.27 -17.60 -5.49
C LEU A 204 12.70 -17.13 -5.78
N GLU A 205 13.01 -16.76 -7.02
CA GLU A 205 14.31 -16.16 -7.36
C GLU A 205 14.49 -14.80 -6.66
N GLU A 206 13.46 -13.96 -6.68
CA GLU A 206 13.49 -12.63 -6.05
C GLU A 206 13.56 -12.69 -4.52
N THR A 207 12.99 -13.74 -3.92
CA THR A 207 12.92 -13.90 -2.47
C THR A 207 13.99 -14.82 -1.90
N ASN A 208 15.04 -15.11 -2.69
CA ASN A 208 16.18 -15.94 -2.31
C ASN A 208 15.78 -17.36 -1.87
N GLY A 209 14.79 -17.94 -2.56
CA GLY A 209 14.29 -19.29 -2.34
C GLY A 209 13.38 -19.46 -1.11
N ALA A 210 12.89 -18.37 -0.51
CA ALA A 210 12.00 -18.42 0.65
C ALA A 210 10.52 -18.51 0.22
N PRO A 211 9.81 -19.65 0.44
CA PRO A 211 8.46 -19.85 -0.08
C PRO A 211 7.42 -18.89 0.51
N ASP A 212 7.51 -18.58 1.81
CA ASP A 212 6.56 -17.66 2.47
C ASP A 212 6.65 -16.24 1.91
N ARG A 213 7.89 -15.77 1.65
CA ARG A 213 8.13 -14.46 1.03
C ARG A 213 7.75 -14.45 -0.45
N ALA A 214 7.97 -15.55 -1.17
CA ALA A 214 7.55 -15.68 -2.56
C ALA A 214 6.02 -15.60 -2.67
N ALA A 215 5.27 -16.25 -1.77
CA ALA A 215 3.82 -16.13 -1.72
C ALA A 215 3.37 -14.68 -1.46
N ASP A 216 3.95 -14.02 -0.46
CA ASP A 216 3.65 -12.61 -0.15
C ASP A 216 3.98 -11.67 -1.33
N TRP A 217 5.10 -11.92 -2.02
CA TRP A 217 5.48 -11.18 -3.22
C TRP A 217 4.47 -11.38 -4.36
N LEU A 218 4.05 -12.62 -4.63
CA LEU A 218 3.05 -12.94 -5.67
C LEU A 218 1.71 -12.26 -5.39
N PHE A 219 1.24 -12.27 -4.14
CA PHE A 219 -0.02 -11.63 -3.77
C PHE A 219 0.05 -10.11 -3.76
N SER A 220 1.16 -9.53 -3.31
CA SER A 220 1.35 -8.07 -3.32
C SER A 220 1.48 -7.48 -4.73
N HIS A 221 1.86 -8.29 -5.72
CA HIS A 221 1.99 -7.89 -7.12
C HIS A 221 0.90 -8.50 -8.01
N MET A 222 -0.15 -9.11 -7.46
CA MET A 222 -1.16 -9.82 -8.27
C MET A 222 -1.92 -8.89 -9.24
N ASP A 223 -2.01 -7.60 -8.93
CA ASP A 223 -2.68 -6.59 -9.76
C ASP A 223 -1.91 -6.28 -11.06
N ASP A 224 -0.58 -6.41 -11.05
CA ASP A 224 0.31 -6.27 -12.22
C ASP A 224 1.47 -7.26 -12.14
N LEU A 225 1.13 -8.55 -12.08
CA LEU A 225 2.12 -9.60 -11.87
C LEU A 225 3.06 -9.72 -13.07
N GLU A 226 2.52 -9.54 -14.28
CA GLU A 226 3.28 -9.65 -15.52
C GLU A 226 4.21 -8.45 -15.71
N GLY A 227 3.80 -7.24 -15.32
CA GLY A 227 4.64 -6.05 -15.30
C GLY A 227 5.75 -6.13 -14.26
N ALA A 228 5.45 -6.62 -13.04
CA ALA A 228 6.44 -6.86 -12.00
C ALA A 228 7.50 -7.91 -12.44
N ILE A 229 7.07 -9.03 -13.02
CA ILE A 229 7.97 -10.05 -13.57
C ILE A 229 8.79 -9.50 -14.73
N SER A 230 8.18 -8.69 -15.60
CA SER A 230 8.87 -8.03 -16.70
C SER A 230 9.91 -7.02 -16.19
N ALA A 231 9.62 -6.29 -15.11
CA ALA A 231 10.57 -5.37 -14.47
C ALA A 231 11.79 -6.11 -13.89
N LEU A 232 11.57 -7.27 -13.26
CA LEU A 232 12.67 -8.14 -12.79
C LEU A 232 13.53 -8.66 -13.95
N LYS A 233 12.91 -9.00 -15.08
CA LYS A 233 13.63 -9.40 -16.31
C LYS A 233 14.34 -8.23 -17.00
N LYS A 234 13.85 -6.99 -16.88
CA LYS A 234 14.46 -5.76 -17.45
C LYS A 234 15.84 -5.44 -16.88
N ASN A 235 16.19 -5.94 -15.69
CA ASN A 235 17.55 -5.84 -15.13
C ASN A 235 18.61 -6.70 -15.87
N LYS A 236 18.28 -7.35 -17.00
CA LYS A 236 19.18 -8.21 -17.80
C LYS A 236 19.26 -7.92 -19.31
N ALA A 237 19.04 -6.66 -19.75
CA ALA A 237 19.27 -6.09 -21.12
C ALA A 237 17.99 -5.91 -22.03
N PRO A 238 18.04 -5.22 -23.21
CA PRO A 238 17.19 -4.06 -23.49
C PRO A 238 16.01 -4.29 -24.48
N VAL A 239 14.86 -3.76 -24.05
CA VAL A 239 13.68 -3.16 -24.72
C VAL A 239 13.28 -3.48 -26.18
N GLU A 240 12.01 -3.89 -26.33
CA GLU A 240 11.04 -3.32 -27.29
C GLU A 240 9.69 -3.05 -26.58
N PRO A 241 8.87 -2.07 -27.03
CA PRO A 241 7.66 -1.64 -26.32
C PRO A 241 6.43 -2.41 -26.80
N VAL A 242 5.79 -3.13 -25.89
CA VAL A 242 4.42 -3.65 -26.01
C VAL A 242 3.83 -3.43 -24.61
N GLY A 243 2.77 -2.69 -24.37
CA GLY A 243 1.51 -2.57 -25.08
C GLY A 243 0.46 -2.76 -24.00
N SER A 244 -0.19 -1.67 -23.58
CA SER A 244 -1.33 -1.55 -22.66
C SER A 244 -1.49 -2.62 -21.57
N GLU A 245 -1.20 -2.23 -20.33
CA GLU A 245 -1.60 -2.85 -19.08
C GLU A 245 -3.03 -3.40 -19.16
N GLU A 246 -3.20 -4.72 -19.24
CA GLU A 246 -4.49 -5.36 -18.99
C GLU A 246 -4.65 -5.51 -17.47
N SER A 247 -4.99 -4.40 -16.81
CA SER A 247 -5.60 -4.45 -15.49
C SER A 247 -6.82 -5.36 -15.55
N VAL A 248 -6.96 -6.32 -14.62
CA VAL A 248 -8.19 -7.12 -14.47
C VAL A 248 -9.38 -6.17 -14.55
N SER A 249 -10.30 -6.41 -15.48
CA SER A 249 -11.44 -5.52 -15.71
C SER A 249 -12.36 -5.54 -14.49
N LEU A 250 -12.10 -4.61 -13.57
CA LEU A 250 -12.92 -4.45 -12.38
C LEU A 250 -14.32 -4.04 -12.80
N GLU A 251 -15.32 -4.80 -12.36
CA GLU A 251 -16.70 -4.45 -12.62
C GLU A 251 -17.03 -3.07 -12.03
N ASP A 252 -17.62 -2.20 -12.85
CA ASP A 252 -18.12 -0.87 -12.46
C ASP A 252 -19.61 -0.76 -12.81
N GLY A 253 -20.30 0.17 -12.17
CA GLY A 253 -21.72 0.38 -12.35
C GLY A 253 -22.23 1.63 -11.64
N PRO A 254 -23.55 1.77 -11.45
CA PRO A 254 -24.11 2.91 -10.75
C PRO A 254 -23.78 2.86 -9.25
N GLY A 255 -23.61 4.04 -8.62
CA GLY A 255 -23.26 4.17 -7.21
C GLY A 255 -24.41 3.95 -6.23
N PHE A 256 -25.50 3.27 -6.64
CA PHE A 256 -26.67 3.01 -5.80
C PHE A 256 -26.59 1.64 -5.16
N TYR A 257 -26.70 1.61 -3.84
CA TYR A 257 -26.53 0.39 -3.05
C TYR A 257 -27.69 0.15 -2.10
N ARG A 258 -27.95 -1.12 -1.82
CA ARG A 258 -28.92 -1.57 -0.81
C ARG A 258 -28.23 -2.42 0.25
N LEU A 259 -28.58 -2.17 1.51
CA LEU A 259 -28.08 -2.94 2.65
C LEU A 259 -28.63 -4.37 2.62
N THR A 260 -27.72 -5.34 2.50
CA THR A 260 -28.05 -6.77 2.39
C THR A 260 -27.45 -7.60 3.51
N GLY A 261 -26.43 -7.11 4.21
CA GLY A 261 -25.81 -7.84 5.30
C GLY A 261 -25.21 -6.96 6.39
N LEU A 262 -25.11 -7.52 7.59
CA LEU A 262 -24.55 -6.90 8.78
C LEU A 262 -23.73 -7.94 9.52
N ILE A 263 -22.56 -7.55 10.02
CA ILE A 263 -21.79 -8.34 10.98
C ILE A 263 -21.66 -7.52 12.25
N SER A 264 -22.12 -8.06 13.37
CA SER A 264 -22.14 -7.36 14.66
C SER A 264 -21.22 -8.04 15.65
N HIS A 265 -20.39 -7.24 16.33
CA HIS A 265 -19.58 -7.68 17.46
C HIS A 265 -20.30 -7.35 18.77
N ILE A 266 -20.77 -8.38 19.47
CA ILE A 266 -21.45 -8.28 20.77
C ILE A 266 -20.40 -8.43 21.88
N GLY A 267 -20.07 -7.33 22.53
CA GLY A 267 -19.05 -7.30 23.57
C GLY A 267 -18.67 -5.87 23.92
N LYS A 268 -18.25 -5.65 25.17
CA LYS A 268 -17.77 -4.32 25.64
C LYS A 268 -16.26 -4.15 25.44
N ASN A 269 -15.55 -5.26 25.24
CA ASN A 269 -14.09 -5.30 25.26
C ASN A 269 -13.57 -5.62 23.86
N THR A 270 -12.31 -5.33 23.61
CA THR A 270 -11.61 -5.67 22.35
C THR A 270 -11.03 -7.08 22.38
N GLY A 271 -10.71 -7.61 23.56
CA GLY A 271 -10.13 -8.95 23.74
C GLY A 271 -11.15 -10.09 23.83
N SER A 272 -12.44 -9.80 23.88
CA SER A 272 -13.50 -10.82 23.87
C SER A 272 -14.85 -10.27 23.41
N GLY A 273 -15.60 -11.12 22.73
CA GLY A 273 -16.98 -10.88 22.37
C GLY A 273 -17.48 -11.96 21.42
N HIS A 274 -18.68 -11.74 20.89
CA HIS A 274 -19.41 -12.72 20.09
C HIS A 274 -19.82 -12.11 18.76
N TYR A 275 -19.51 -12.78 17.65
CA TYR A 275 -19.89 -12.31 16.33
C TYR A 275 -21.19 -12.97 15.86
N VAL A 276 -22.10 -12.15 15.35
CA VAL A 276 -23.32 -12.63 14.67
C VAL A 276 -23.47 -11.93 13.35
N ALA A 277 -23.99 -12.64 12.36
CA ALA A 277 -24.31 -12.08 11.06
C ALA A 277 -25.83 -11.92 10.92
N HIS A 278 -26.28 -10.84 10.31
CA HIS A 278 -27.64 -10.71 9.80
C HIS A 278 -27.56 -10.56 8.30
N LEU A 279 -28.28 -11.39 7.55
CA LEU A 279 -28.38 -11.28 6.09
C LEU A 279 -29.84 -11.10 5.71
N LYS A 280 -30.07 -10.25 4.71
CA LYS A 280 -31.40 -10.03 4.14
C LYS A 280 -31.62 -11.06 3.03
N LYS A 281 -32.70 -11.84 3.13
CA LYS A 281 -33.15 -12.77 2.08
C LYS A 281 -34.58 -12.39 1.69
N GLY A 282 -34.75 -11.88 0.47
CA GLY A 282 -35.99 -11.20 0.06
C GLY A 282 -36.28 -10.03 1.01
N ASP A 283 -37.47 -10.03 1.61
CA ASP A 283 -37.89 -8.99 2.55
C ASP A 283 -37.60 -9.31 4.02
N LYS A 284 -36.98 -10.47 4.32
CA LYS A 284 -36.75 -10.93 5.68
C LYS A 284 -35.28 -10.84 6.06
N TRP A 285 -35.03 -10.33 7.25
CA TRP A 285 -33.71 -10.42 7.88
C TRP A 285 -33.59 -11.76 8.62
N ILE A 286 -32.45 -12.41 8.46
CA ILE A 286 -32.14 -13.68 9.10
C ILE A 286 -30.87 -13.49 9.93
N ILE A 287 -30.94 -13.80 11.22
CA ILE A 287 -29.78 -13.85 12.10
C ILE A 287 -29.12 -15.23 12.01
N PHE A 288 -27.81 -15.22 11.82
CA PHE A 288 -26.93 -16.38 11.89
C PHE A 288 -26.05 -16.20 13.13
N ASN A 289 -26.30 -17.02 14.13
CA ASN A 289 -25.58 -17.05 15.40
C ASN A 289 -25.11 -18.49 15.63
N ASP A 290 -23.94 -18.79 15.08
CA ASP A 290 -23.37 -20.14 15.02
C ASP A 290 -24.40 -21.14 14.46
N GLU A 291 -24.74 -22.18 15.23
CA GLU A 291 -25.73 -23.21 14.87
C GLU A 291 -27.17 -22.69 14.86
N LYS A 292 -27.43 -21.50 15.42
CA LYS A 292 -28.77 -20.93 15.55
C LYS A 292 -29.06 -19.97 14.41
N VAL A 293 -30.03 -20.35 13.60
CA VAL A 293 -30.56 -19.53 12.51
C VAL A 293 -32.01 -19.18 12.80
N ALA A 294 -32.34 -17.89 12.80
CA ALA A 294 -33.69 -17.42 13.07
C ALA A 294 -34.04 -16.19 12.24
N VAL A 295 -35.34 -15.91 12.09
CA VAL A 295 -35.82 -14.66 11.51
C VAL A 295 -35.60 -13.53 12.53
N SER A 296 -35.03 -12.41 12.09
CA SER A 296 -34.80 -11.22 12.89
C SER A 296 -35.76 -10.12 12.42
N GLU A 297 -36.72 -9.74 13.26
CA GLU A 297 -37.67 -8.66 12.92
C GLU A 297 -37.02 -7.27 13.04
N HIS A 298 -36.08 -7.12 13.98
CA HIS A 298 -35.40 -5.87 14.29
C HIS A 298 -33.87 -6.08 14.29
N PRO A 299 -33.23 -6.13 13.11
CA PRO A 299 -31.78 -6.27 13.04
C PRO A 299 -31.08 -5.05 13.68
N PRO A 300 -30.00 -5.25 14.45
CA PRO A 300 -29.31 -4.18 15.18
C PRO A 300 -28.39 -3.36 14.27
N LYS A 301 -28.97 -2.71 13.24
CA LYS A 301 -28.24 -1.91 12.24
C LYS A 301 -27.34 -0.87 12.90
N GLU A 302 -27.85 -0.20 13.93
CA GLU A 302 -27.16 0.91 14.62
C GLU A 302 -25.84 0.52 15.30
N HIS A 303 -25.63 -0.76 15.55
CA HIS A 303 -24.49 -1.29 16.31
C HIS A 303 -23.62 -2.24 15.50
N ALA A 304 -23.94 -2.45 14.22
CA ALA A 304 -23.16 -3.34 13.38
C ALA A 304 -21.74 -2.80 13.16
N TYR A 305 -20.81 -3.73 13.02
CA TYR A 305 -19.39 -3.50 12.81
C TYR A 305 -19.05 -3.46 11.33
N LEU A 306 -19.52 -4.44 10.56
CA LEU A 306 -19.42 -4.46 9.11
C LEU A 306 -20.82 -4.37 8.49
N TYR A 307 -20.94 -3.61 7.41
CA TYR A 307 -22.14 -3.49 6.60
C TYR A 307 -21.82 -3.99 5.20
N LEU A 308 -22.62 -4.92 4.70
CA LEU A 308 -22.54 -5.42 3.34
C LEU A 308 -23.63 -4.76 2.51
N LEU A 309 -23.19 -4.00 1.52
CA LEU A 309 -24.02 -3.27 0.58
C LEU A 309 -23.95 -3.95 -0.78
N GLN A 310 -25.08 -4.17 -1.43
CA GLN A 310 -25.15 -4.72 -2.79
C GLN A 310 -25.64 -3.64 -3.76
N ARG A 311 -24.99 -3.52 -4.91
CA ARG A 311 -25.33 -2.57 -5.97
C ARG A 311 -26.71 -2.90 -6.52
N THR A 312 -27.60 -1.91 -6.60
CA THR A 312 -29.04 -2.14 -6.81
C THR A 312 -29.37 -2.78 -8.16
N ASP A 313 -28.59 -2.51 -9.19
CA ASP A 313 -28.71 -3.09 -10.54
C ASP A 313 -28.35 -4.59 -10.58
N THR A 314 -27.64 -5.09 -9.57
CA THR A 314 -27.19 -6.48 -9.48
C THR A 314 -28.06 -7.35 -8.59
N ILE A 315 -29.10 -6.77 -7.98
CA ILE A 315 -30.07 -7.53 -7.16
C ILE A 315 -30.79 -8.49 -8.10
N ASP A 316 -30.84 -9.78 -7.70
CA ASP A 316 -31.38 -10.89 -8.49
C ASP A 316 -30.63 -11.22 -9.79
N SER A 317 -29.49 -10.59 -10.04
CA SER A 317 -28.58 -10.89 -11.15
C SER A 317 -27.24 -11.41 -10.60
N PRO A 318 -27.10 -12.73 -10.40
CA PRO A 318 -25.80 -13.31 -10.07
C PRO A 318 -24.82 -13.01 -11.21
N HIS A 319 -23.57 -12.73 -10.88
CA HIS A 319 -22.54 -12.58 -11.92
C HIS A 319 -22.39 -13.92 -12.65
N GLU A 320 -22.35 -13.91 -13.97
CA GLU A 320 -22.37 -15.13 -14.78
C GLU A 320 -21.16 -16.05 -14.58
N SER A 321 -20.07 -15.51 -14.00
CA SER A 321 -18.86 -16.27 -13.68
C SER A 321 -18.81 -16.85 -12.25
N TYR A 322 -19.80 -16.57 -11.40
CA TYR A 322 -19.88 -17.12 -10.02
C TYR A 322 -20.74 -18.38 -9.96
#